data_AF-A0A2J6X825-F1
#
_entry.id   AF-A0A2J6X825-F1
#
_cell.length_a   1.000
_cell.length_b   1.000
_cell.length_c   1.000
_cell.angle_alpha   90.00
_cell.angle_beta   90.00
_cell.angle_gamma   90.00
#
_symmetry.space_group_name_H-M   'P 1'
#
loop_
_entity.id
_entity.type
_entity.pdbx_description
1 polymer ?
#
loop_
_entity_poly.entity_id
_entity_poly.type
_entity_poly.pdbx_seq_one_letter_code
_entity_poly.pdbx_strand_id
1 'polypeptide(L)'
;FNVLVKEYFFKSLKEGFTPNPCTVCNEKIKFGIGFEKTKLLFGDGLFATGHYARNEDLHLKKGIDPIKDQSYMLWRLKKEDLKNIIFPLGTYLKSEVKKIAEIGRAS
;
A
#
# COMPACT_ATOMS: atom_id res chain seq x y z
N PHE A 1 -8.38 4.14 -12.71
CA PHE A 1 -8.21 5.27 -11.76
C PHE A 1 -9.37 6.25 -11.82
N ASN A 2 -9.69 6.85 -12.98
CA ASN A 2 -10.79 7.82 -13.10
C ASN A 2 -12.12 7.27 -12.55
N VAL A 3 -12.57 6.11 -13.05
CA VAL A 3 -13.82 5.47 -12.60
C VAL A 3 -13.73 5.00 -11.14
N LEU A 4 -12.76 4.15 -10.82
CA LEU A 4 -12.73 3.46 -9.52
C LEU A 4 -12.35 4.36 -8.32
N VAL A 5 -11.71 5.51 -8.56
CA VAL A 5 -11.20 6.37 -7.47
C VAL A 5 -11.73 7.80 -7.58
N LYS A 6 -11.56 8.47 -8.73
CA LYS A 6 -11.98 9.88 -8.87
C LYS A 6 -13.50 10.02 -8.84
N GLU A 7 -14.24 9.20 -9.56
CA GLU A 7 -15.71 9.27 -9.55
C GLU A 7 -16.28 8.95 -8.17
N TYR A 8 -15.78 7.91 -7.49
CA TYR A 8 -16.11 7.63 -6.08
C TYR A 8 -15.90 8.87 -5.20
N PHE A 9 -14.73 9.50 -5.33
CA PHE A 9 -14.37 10.68 -4.54
C PHE A 9 -15.31 11.85 -4.81
N PHE A 10 -15.51 12.24 -6.07
CA PHE A 10 -16.37 13.37 -6.43
C PHE A 10 -17.84 13.12 -6.11
N LYS A 11 -18.33 11.89 -6.29
CA LYS A 11 -19.69 11.52 -5.91
C LYS A 11 -19.90 11.65 -4.40
N SER A 12 -18.97 11.10 -3.60
CA SER A 12 -19.05 11.17 -2.13
C SER A 12 -19.02 12.62 -1.63
N LEU A 13 -18.18 13.48 -2.23
CA LEU A 13 -18.16 14.91 -1.90
C LEU A 13 -19.49 15.61 -2.24
N LYS A 14 -20.09 15.30 -3.40
CA LYS A 14 -21.41 15.86 -3.78
C LYS A 14 -22.51 15.43 -2.82
N GLU A 15 -22.38 14.27 -2.19
CA GLU A 15 -23.31 13.74 -1.19
C GLU A 15 -23.04 14.27 0.23
N GLY A 16 -22.04 15.14 0.42
CA GLY A 16 -21.70 15.73 1.72
C GLY A 16 -20.80 14.86 2.60
N PHE A 17 -20.25 13.77 2.07
CA PHE A 17 -19.30 12.93 2.81
C PHE A 17 -17.86 13.46 2.68
N THR A 18 -17.00 13.06 3.63
CA THR A 18 -15.54 13.22 3.54
C THR A 18 -14.90 11.88 3.14
N PRO A 19 -14.75 11.58 1.84
CA PRO A 19 -14.21 10.29 1.38
C PRO A 19 -12.71 10.17 1.59
N ASN A 20 -12.22 8.95 1.75
CA ASN A 20 -10.80 8.63 1.69
C ASN A 20 -10.48 7.90 0.37
N PRO A 21 -9.98 8.60 -0.66
CA PRO A 21 -9.69 7.97 -1.95
C PRO A 21 -8.46 7.05 -1.90
N CYS A 22 -7.57 7.21 -0.91
CA CYS A 22 -6.35 6.41 -0.79
C CYS A 22 -6.65 4.96 -0.43
N THR A 23 -7.60 4.72 0.48
CA THR A 23 -8.01 3.36 0.88
C THR A 23 -8.64 2.61 -0.29
N VAL A 24 -9.45 3.31 -1.10
CA VAL A 24 -10.06 2.75 -2.33
C VAL A 24 -9.01 2.53 -3.42
N CYS A 25 -8.05 3.45 -3.58
CA CYS A 25 -6.96 3.30 -4.54
C CYS A 25 -6.07 2.10 -4.21
N ASN A 26 -5.73 1.90 -2.93
CA ASN A 26 -4.95 0.73 -2.52
C ASN A 26 -5.71 -0.56 -2.84
N GLU A 27 -6.98 -0.68 -2.44
CA GLU A 27 -7.80 -1.88 -2.73
C GLU A 27 -7.96 -2.13 -4.24
N LYS A 28 -8.43 -1.14 -4.99
CA LYS A 28 -8.88 -1.36 -6.38
C LYS A 28 -7.76 -1.25 -7.41
N ILE A 29 -6.83 -0.31 -7.20
CA ILE A 29 -5.80 0.02 -8.18
C ILE A 29 -4.49 -0.67 -7.86
N LYS A 30 -3.93 -0.45 -6.68
CA LYS A 30 -2.57 -0.95 -6.36
C LYS A 30 -2.57 -2.46 -6.17
N PHE A 31 -3.41 -2.96 -5.26
CA PHE A 31 -3.49 -4.38 -4.91
C PHE A 31 -4.57 -5.14 -5.68
N GLY A 32 -5.44 -4.44 -6.40
CA GLY A 32 -6.30 -5.02 -7.42
C GLY A 32 -5.58 -5.07 -8.78
N ILE A 33 -5.92 -4.12 -9.66
CA ILE A 33 -5.44 -4.12 -11.06
C ILE A 33 -3.91 -4.18 -11.18
N GLY A 34 -3.17 -3.47 -10.32
CA GLY A 34 -1.71 -3.41 -10.35
C GLY A 34 -1.09 -4.77 -10.03
N PHE A 35 -1.54 -5.40 -8.95
CA PHE A 35 -1.10 -6.73 -8.53
C PHE A 35 -1.41 -7.79 -9.60
N GLU A 36 -2.64 -7.84 -10.12
CA GLU A 36 -3.03 -8.77 -11.18
C GLU A 36 -2.20 -8.58 -12.47
N LYS A 37 -1.93 -7.33 -12.85
CA LYS A 37 -1.06 -7.05 -14.00
C LYS A 37 0.38 -7.48 -13.76
N THR A 38 0.93 -7.25 -12.57
CA THR A 38 2.27 -7.71 -12.23
C THR A 38 2.34 -9.23 -12.28
N LYS A 39 1.32 -9.92 -11.76
CA LYS A 39 1.20 -11.37 -11.84
C LYS A 39 1.19 -11.88 -13.28
N LEU A 40 0.42 -11.23 -14.15
CA LEU A 40 0.35 -11.57 -15.57
C LEU A 40 1.69 -11.36 -16.31
N LEU A 41 2.42 -10.28 -15.99
CA LEU A 41 3.64 -9.89 -16.71
C LEU A 41 4.91 -10.57 -16.18
N PHE A 42 4.95 -10.86 -14.87
CA PHE A 42 6.17 -11.29 -14.18
C PHE A 42 5.98 -12.58 -13.36
N GLY A 43 4.78 -13.17 -13.36
CA GLY A 43 4.46 -14.40 -12.64
C GLY A 43 4.06 -14.19 -11.17
N ASP A 44 3.91 -15.31 -10.45
CA ASP A 44 3.31 -15.38 -9.11
C ASP A 44 4.28 -15.03 -7.95
N GLY A 45 5.23 -14.14 -8.22
CA GLY A 45 6.22 -13.68 -7.26
C GLY A 45 5.64 -12.80 -6.14
N LEU A 46 6.53 -12.29 -5.28
CA LEU A 46 6.16 -11.34 -4.25
C LEU A 46 6.00 -9.93 -4.84
N PHE A 47 4.93 -9.26 -4.44
CA PHE A 47 4.61 -7.88 -4.78
C PHE A 47 5.02 -6.94 -3.63
N ALA A 48 6.14 -6.27 -3.83
CA ALA A 48 6.67 -5.32 -2.85
C ALA A 48 6.08 -3.93 -3.04
N THR A 49 5.74 -3.27 -1.93
CA THR A 49 5.38 -1.84 -1.94
C THR A 49 6.09 -1.09 -0.83
N GLY A 50 6.36 0.20 -1.05
CA GLY A 50 7.01 1.07 -0.06
C GLY A 50 6.12 1.53 1.08
N HIS A 51 5.10 0.75 1.46
CA HIS A 51 4.27 1.13 2.61
C HIS A 51 4.95 0.80 3.92
N TYR A 52 4.79 1.69 4.89
CA TYR A 52 5.17 1.45 6.29
C TYR A 52 4.06 0.68 6.99
N ALA A 53 3.98 -0.61 6.68
CA ALA A 53 3.08 -1.57 7.31
C ALA A 53 3.81 -2.92 7.39
N ARG A 54 3.31 -3.87 8.16
CA ARG A 54 3.89 -5.22 8.24
C ARG A 54 2.87 -6.26 7.83
N ASN A 55 3.34 -7.32 7.20
CA ASN A 55 2.57 -8.51 6.89
C ASN A 55 3.20 -9.66 7.69
N GLU A 56 2.55 -10.05 8.78
CA GLU A 56 3.02 -11.12 9.67
C GLU A 56 1.95 -12.20 9.70
N ASP A 57 2.28 -13.41 9.25
CA ASP A 57 1.37 -14.56 9.21
C ASP A 57 0.03 -14.25 8.52
N LEU A 58 0.08 -13.51 7.40
CA LEU A 58 -1.09 -13.03 6.66
C LEU A 58 -2.00 -12.09 7.48
N HIS A 59 -1.43 -11.39 8.46
CA HIS A 59 -2.08 -10.31 9.19
C HIS A 59 -1.40 -8.98 8.88
N LEU A 60 -2.22 -7.99 8.50
CA LEU A 60 -1.78 -6.61 8.38
C LEU A 60 -1.53 -6.03 9.77
N LYS A 61 -0.28 -5.67 10.05
CA LYS A 61 0.15 -5.01 11.29
C LYS A 61 0.69 -3.62 11.01
N LYS A 62 0.72 -2.80 12.06
CA LYS A 62 1.33 -1.47 12.02
C LYS A 62 2.82 -1.56 11.66
N GLY A 63 3.31 -0.60 10.88
CA GLY A 63 4.75 -0.36 10.72
C GLY A 63 5.39 -0.01 12.07
N ILE A 64 6.69 -0.27 12.22
CA ILE A 64 7.40 0.04 13.46
C ILE A 64 7.53 1.55 13.71
N ASP A 65 7.48 2.36 12.65
CA ASP A 65 7.47 3.82 12.73
C ASP A 65 6.02 4.30 12.93
N PRO A 66 5.62 4.72 14.16
CA PRO A 66 4.24 5.11 14.42
C PRO A 66 3.83 6.39 13.68
N ILE A 67 4.79 7.26 13.34
CA ILE A 67 4.51 8.52 12.62
C ILE A 67 4.24 8.23 11.14
N LYS A 68 4.85 7.17 10.60
CA LYS A 68 4.75 6.81 9.20
C LYS A 68 3.87 5.60 8.94
N ASP A 69 3.32 4.96 9.96
CA ASP A 69 2.42 3.82 9.83
C ASP A 69 1.31 4.10 8.79
N GLN A 70 1.18 3.16 7.86
CA GLN A 70 0.23 3.20 6.76
C GLN A 70 -0.76 2.04 6.81
N SER A 71 -0.77 1.25 7.89
CA SER A 71 -1.71 0.14 8.07
C SER A 71 -3.18 0.58 7.90
N TYR A 72 -3.53 1.78 8.38
CA TYR A 72 -4.86 2.35 8.17
C TYR A 72 -5.19 2.49 6.67
N MET A 73 -4.27 2.97 5.82
CA MET A 73 -4.55 3.13 4.39
C MET A 73 -4.74 1.79 3.65
N LEU A 74 -4.42 0.68 4.32
CA LEU A 74 -4.44 -0.68 3.79
C LEU A 74 -5.55 -1.53 4.42
N TRP A 75 -6.44 -0.95 5.25
CA TRP A 75 -7.44 -1.70 6.04
C TRP A 75 -8.40 -2.57 5.20
N ARG A 76 -8.56 -2.26 3.90
CA ARG A 76 -9.40 -2.98 2.95
C ARG A 76 -8.76 -4.23 2.35
N LEU A 77 -7.48 -4.47 2.60
CA LEU A 77 -6.79 -5.68 2.14
C LEU A 77 -7.40 -6.91 2.80
N LYS A 78 -7.59 -7.95 2.00
CA LYS A 78 -8.04 -9.25 2.47
C LYS A 78 -6.85 -10.15 2.78
N LYS A 79 -7.09 -11.21 3.56
CA LYS A 79 -6.06 -12.20 3.90
C LYS A 79 -5.45 -12.85 2.65
N GLU A 80 -6.25 -13.03 1.61
CA GLU A 80 -5.82 -13.60 0.34
C GLU A 80 -4.82 -12.70 -0.38
N ASP A 81 -5.02 -11.38 -0.35
CA ASP A 81 -4.11 -10.39 -0.96
C ASP A 81 -2.73 -10.49 -0.28
N LEU A 82 -2.69 -10.68 1.04
CA LEU A 82 -1.47 -10.73 1.83
C LEU A 82 -0.58 -11.95 1.53
N LYS A 83 -1.05 -12.97 0.81
CA LYS A 83 -0.23 -14.16 0.48
C LYS A 83 1.01 -13.82 -0.35
N ASN A 84 0.90 -12.79 -1.17
CA ASN A 84 1.95 -12.42 -2.12
C ASN A 84 2.41 -10.98 -1.93
N ILE A 85 1.96 -10.26 -0.91
CA ILE A 85 2.34 -8.86 -0.66
C ILE A 85 3.42 -8.79 0.42
N ILE A 86 4.48 -8.01 0.15
CA ILE A 86 5.49 -7.65 1.15
C ILE A 86 5.62 -6.14 1.31
N PHE A 87 6.00 -5.72 2.52
CA PHE A 87 6.18 -4.32 2.91
C PHE A 87 7.59 -4.09 3.46
N PRO A 88 8.62 -3.93 2.61
CA PRO A 88 10.02 -3.88 3.06
C PRO A 88 10.33 -2.73 4.01
N LEU A 89 9.56 -1.63 3.94
CA LEU A 89 9.76 -0.47 4.82
C LEU A 89 9.08 -0.62 6.19
N GLY A 90 8.29 -1.68 6.40
CA GLY A 90 7.53 -1.92 7.63
C GLY A 90 8.36 -2.05 8.90
N THR A 91 9.63 -2.45 8.74
CA THR A 91 10.60 -2.68 9.83
C THR A 91 11.66 -1.59 9.92
N TYR A 92 11.44 -0.44 9.28
CA TYR A 92 12.35 0.70 9.35
C TYR A 92 11.63 1.96 9.83
N LEU A 93 12.35 2.78 10.60
CA LEU A 93 12.04 4.18 10.77
C LEU A 93 12.31 4.95 9.47
N LYS A 94 11.56 6.02 9.23
CA LYS A 94 11.79 6.85 8.05
C LYS A 94 13.17 7.50 8.02
N SER A 95 13.73 7.79 9.18
CA SER A 95 15.10 8.27 9.33
C SER A 95 16.12 7.24 8.82
N GLU A 96 15.92 5.96 9.09
CA GLU A 96 16.79 4.87 8.63
C GLU A 96 16.71 4.70 7.11
N VAL A 97 15.50 4.70 6.55
CA VAL A 97 15.31 4.64 5.09
C VAL A 97 15.98 5.82 4.37
N LYS A 98 15.96 7.01 4.96
CA LYS A 98 16.67 8.18 4.41
C LYS A 98 18.19 7.96 4.38
N LYS A 99 18.78 7.48 5.48
CA LYS A 99 20.22 7.16 5.55
C LYS A 99 20.63 6.12 4.52
N ILE A 100 19.84 5.04 4.38
CA ILE A 100 20.10 4.00 3.37
C ILE A 100 20.05 4.60 1.96
N ALA A 101 19.06 5.45 1.68
CA ALA A 101 18.93 6.11 0.37
C ALA A 101 20.05 7.11 0.07
N GLU A 102 20.61 7.77 1.09
CA GLU A 102 21.77 8.66 0.92
C GLU A 102 23.03 7.87 0.56
N ILE A 103 23.28 6.73 1.22
CA ILE A 103 24.39 5.83 0.90
C ILE A 103 24.28 5.34 -0.54
N GLY A 104 23.11 4.86 -0.95
CA GLY A 104 22.89 4.34 -2.31
C GLY A 104 22.89 5.40 -3.43
N ARG A 105 22.84 6.70 -3.11
CA ARG A 105 23.02 7.78 -4.10
C ARG A 105 24.49 8.17 -4.30
N ALA A 106 25.35 7.81 -3.35
CA ALA A 106 26.77 8.08 -3.41
C ALA A 106 27.59 6.96 -4.10
N SER A 107 26.94 5.82 -4.38
CA SER A 107 27.46 4.69 -5.16
C SER A 107 27.07 4.80 -6.64
#